data_AF-A0A3L6FTI2-F1
#
_entry.id   AF-A0A3L6FTI2-F1
#
_cell.length_a   1.000
_cell.length_b   1.000
_cell.length_c   1.000
_cell.angle_alpha   90.00
_cell.angle_beta   90.00
_cell.angle_gamma   90.00
#
_symmetry.space_group_name_H-M   'P 1'
#
loop_
_entity.id
_entity.type
_entity.pdbx_description
1 polymer ?
#
loop_
_entity_poly.entity_id
_entity_poly.type
_entity_poly.pdbx_seq_one_letter_code
_entity_poly.pdbx_strand_id
1 'polypeptide(L)'
;MLTEWFETNLRHEQARCLTYCDFPKKWTWDASARCWKSRSHCTKIGRMYYVHPTAGELYYLHMLLMIVKGSTSYVDIRTYNGQVYGTFRDACEARGLLESDNEWKLLFDEAIISASSYQLRQVFVTVVMFCPVGNVRALFDTYWLSFTDDIGRQLRDTLGNPNYNIPQEQLMSLLIRKLLDAFANSGRNINDYGLPNIDVQCAFVDENRLINDEIDPEPLMLSMHADSLVTQLNADQQTVYDTIVGRVYSSSPGFFFVCGHGGTGKTFLWNTIITRLRSEQKIVLAVASSGVASLLLPKGRTAHSRFKIPFDVNDASTCNVNRGTMLAELI
;
A
#
# COMPACT_ATOMS: atom_id res chain seq x y z
N MET A 1 -40.21 -14.04 -2.54
CA MET A 1 -41.02 -12.90 -2.04
C MET A 1 -40.84 -11.66 -2.91
N LEU A 2 -39.62 -11.17 -3.15
CA LEU A 2 -39.39 -9.97 -3.98
C LEU A 2 -39.77 -10.16 -5.45
N THR A 3 -39.36 -11.27 -6.09
CA THR A 3 -39.74 -11.55 -7.48
C THR A 3 -41.25 -11.67 -7.67
N GLU A 4 -41.94 -12.24 -6.68
CA GLU A 4 -43.40 -12.34 -6.70
C GLU A 4 -44.10 -11.00 -6.43
N TRP A 5 -43.43 -10.04 -5.77
CA TRP A 5 -43.93 -8.68 -5.66
C TRP A 5 -44.04 -8.01 -7.03
N PHE A 6 -43.04 -8.23 -7.90
CA PHE A 6 -43.08 -7.78 -9.28
C PHE A 6 -44.27 -8.37 -10.05
N GLU A 7 -44.45 -9.68 -9.93
CA GLU A 7 -45.56 -10.40 -10.58
C GLU A 7 -46.93 -9.93 -10.08
N THR A 8 -47.03 -9.63 -8.78
CA THR A 8 -48.25 -9.10 -8.18
C THR A 8 -48.57 -7.68 -8.68
N ASN A 9 -47.54 -6.84 -8.88
CA ASN A 9 -47.69 -5.52 -9.47
C ASN A 9 -48.11 -5.57 -10.95
N LEU A 10 -47.72 -6.61 -11.69
CA LEU A 10 -48.20 -6.85 -13.05
C LEU A 10 -49.69 -7.17 -13.05
N ARG A 11 -50.13 -8.09 -12.18
CA ARG A 11 -51.50 -8.63 -12.13
C ARG A 11 -52.52 -7.71 -11.47
N HIS A 12 -52.10 -6.85 -10.55
CA HIS A 12 -53.01 -6.04 -9.73
C HIS A 12 -52.61 -4.57 -9.71
N GLU A 13 -53.41 -3.69 -10.30
CA GLU A 13 -53.14 -2.25 -10.30
C GLU A 13 -53.10 -1.65 -8.89
N GLN A 14 -53.92 -2.18 -7.97
CA GLN A 14 -53.96 -1.73 -6.57
C GLN A 14 -52.64 -1.99 -5.82
N ALA A 15 -51.82 -2.95 -6.28
CA ALA A 15 -50.52 -3.24 -5.72
C ALA A 15 -49.48 -2.16 -6.06
N ARG A 16 -49.64 -1.47 -7.20
CA ARG A 16 -48.68 -0.50 -7.73
C ARG A 16 -48.51 0.77 -6.89
N CYS A 17 -49.45 1.03 -5.98
CA CYS A 17 -49.38 2.19 -5.08
C CYS A 17 -48.45 1.99 -3.87
N LEU A 18 -47.88 0.80 -3.68
CA LEU A 18 -47.09 0.42 -2.51
C LEU A 18 -45.61 0.24 -2.87
N THR A 19 -44.75 0.63 -1.93
CA THR A 19 -43.34 0.21 -1.91
C THR A 19 -43.24 -1.25 -1.46
N TYR A 20 -42.09 -1.88 -1.64
CA TYR A 20 -41.89 -3.25 -1.14
C TYR A 20 -41.99 -3.31 0.40
N CYS A 21 -41.46 -2.29 1.10
CA CYS A 21 -41.53 -2.19 2.56
C CYS A 21 -42.99 -2.04 3.06
N ASP A 22 -43.82 -1.28 2.33
CA ASP A 22 -45.23 -1.10 2.67
C ASP A 22 -46.14 -2.23 2.17
N PHE A 23 -45.63 -3.11 1.30
CA PHE A 23 -46.42 -4.18 0.68
C PHE A 23 -47.12 -5.09 1.69
N PRO A 24 -46.45 -5.53 2.77
CA PRO A 24 -47.07 -6.34 3.82
C PRO A 24 -48.13 -5.61 4.64
N LYS A 25 -48.42 -4.32 4.39
CA LYS A 25 -49.57 -3.63 5.02
C LYS A 25 -50.89 -4.05 4.37
N LYS A 26 -50.90 -4.27 3.05
CA LYS A 26 -52.13 -4.62 2.29
C LYS A 26 -52.12 -6.04 1.72
N TRP A 27 -50.96 -6.67 1.60
CA TRP A 27 -50.80 -8.01 1.05
C TRP A 27 -50.20 -8.97 2.08
N THR A 28 -50.48 -10.26 1.94
CA THR A 28 -49.96 -11.32 2.81
C THR A 28 -49.31 -12.40 1.98
N TRP A 29 -48.13 -12.84 2.40
CA TRP A 29 -47.42 -13.94 1.76
C TRP A 29 -48.10 -15.27 2.10
N ASP A 30 -48.56 -15.99 1.08
CA ASP A 30 -48.99 -17.37 1.19
C ASP A 30 -47.79 -18.29 0.91
N ALA A 31 -47.27 -18.93 1.95
CA ALA A 31 -46.11 -19.80 1.83
C ALA A 31 -46.39 -21.07 1.01
N SER A 32 -47.63 -21.54 1.01
CA SER A 32 -48.03 -22.77 0.31
C SER A 32 -48.14 -22.52 -1.20
N ALA A 33 -48.81 -21.43 -1.58
CA ALA A 33 -48.96 -21.02 -2.97
C ALA A 33 -47.77 -20.20 -3.50
N ARG A 34 -46.82 -19.83 -2.64
CA ARG A 34 -45.67 -18.95 -2.92
C ARG A 34 -46.08 -17.64 -3.62
N CYS A 35 -47.23 -17.08 -3.23
CA CYS A 35 -47.79 -15.88 -3.85
C CYS A 35 -48.24 -14.84 -2.83
N TRP A 36 -48.37 -13.58 -3.27
CA TRP A 36 -48.99 -12.54 -2.45
C TRP A 36 -50.51 -12.55 -2.66
N LYS A 37 -51.27 -12.53 -1.56
CA LYS A 37 -52.73 -12.42 -1.56
C LYS A 37 -53.19 -11.14 -0.91
N SER A 38 -54.26 -10.54 -1.43
CA SER A 38 -54.90 -9.37 -0.83
C SER A 38 -55.39 -9.71 0.59
N ARG A 39 -55.15 -8.81 1.54
CA ARG A 39 -55.42 -9.06 2.96
C ARG A 39 -56.84 -8.63 3.35
N SER A 40 -57.49 -9.43 4.20
CA SER A 40 -58.84 -9.19 4.73
C SER A 40 -58.87 -8.89 6.24
N HIS A 41 -58.22 -7.81 6.70
CA HIS A 41 -58.26 -7.29 8.10
C HIS A 41 -57.27 -7.86 9.14
N CYS A 42 -55.96 -7.56 9.01
CA CYS A 42 -55.07 -7.50 10.19
C CYS A 42 -53.90 -6.51 10.00
N THR A 43 -53.55 -5.78 11.04
CA THR A 43 -52.38 -4.88 11.06
C THR A 43 -51.11 -5.68 11.33
N LYS A 44 -50.25 -5.81 10.30
CA LYS A 44 -48.88 -6.34 10.44
C LYS A 44 -47.91 -5.35 9.81
N ILE A 45 -46.78 -5.13 10.48
CA ILE A 45 -45.66 -4.34 9.99
C ILE A 45 -44.72 -5.31 9.26
N GLY A 46 -44.46 -5.05 7.98
CA GLY A 46 -43.39 -5.73 7.26
C GLY A 46 -42.04 -5.31 7.83
N ARG A 47 -41.16 -6.27 8.11
CA ARG A 47 -39.77 -5.99 8.49
C ARG A 47 -38.89 -6.40 7.31
N MET A 48 -38.20 -5.42 6.74
CA MET A 48 -37.11 -5.68 5.81
C MET A 48 -35.83 -5.93 6.65
N TYR A 49 -34.99 -6.85 6.19
CA TYR A 49 -33.72 -7.11 6.89
C TYR A 49 -32.80 -5.89 6.71
N TYR A 50 -32.12 -5.50 7.78
CA TYR A 50 -31.11 -4.45 7.71
C TYR A 50 -29.99 -4.90 6.76
N VAL A 51 -29.60 -4.03 5.84
CA VAL A 51 -28.47 -4.22 4.93
C VAL A 51 -27.42 -3.20 5.28
N HIS A 52 -26.21 -3.67 5.58
CA HIS A 52 -25.08 -2.78 5.89
C HIS A 52 -24.59 -2.09 4.60
N PRO A 53 -24.18 -0.80 4.64
CA PRO A 53 -23.68 -0.08 3.46
C PRO A 53 -22.54 -0.77 2.70
N THR A 54 -21.69 -1.55 3.38
CA THR A 54 -20.60 -2.34 2.75
C THR A 54 -21.10 -3.49 1.86
N ALA A 55 -22.40 -3.81 1.87
CA ALA A 55 -22.98 -4.81 0.98
C ALA A 55 -23.17 -4.31 -0.47
N GLY A 56 -22.74 -3.07 -0.79
CA GLY A 56 -22.69 -2.55 -2.15
C GLY A 56 -24.07 -2.49 -2.83
N GLU A 57 -24.20 -3.10 -4.01
CA GLU A 57 -25.44 -3.09 -4.81
C GLU A 57 -26.68 -3.60 -4.04
N LEU A 58 -26.51 -4.49 -3.07
CA LEU A 58 -27.59 -4.97 -2.21
C LEU A 58 -28.13 -3.86 -1.29
N TYR A 59 -27.26 -2.98 -0.81
CA TYR A 59 -27.65 -1.83 0.01
C TYR A 59 -28.44 -0.80 -0.83
N TYR A 60 -27.96 -0.49 -2.03
CA TYR A 60 -28.66 0.43 -2.93
C TYR A 60 -30.02 -0.12 -3.40
N LEU A 61 -30.09 -1.42 -3.71
CA LEU A 61 -31.37 -2.08 -3.96
C LEU A 61 -32.31 -1.97 -2.76
N HIS A 62 -31.82 -2.21 -1.54
CA HIS A 62 -32.61 -2.06 -0.32
C HIS A 62 -33.17 -0.64 -0.18
N MET A 63 -32.35 0.40 -0.42
CA MET A 63 -32.81 1.79 -0.41
C MET A 63 -33.91 2.06 -1.45
N LEU A 64 -33.73 1.59 -2.69
CA LEU A 64 -34.72 1.78 -3.75
C LEU A 64 -36.04 1.06 -3.42
N LEU A 65 -35.99 -0.12 -2.82
CA LEU A 65 -37.19 -0.87 -2.41
C LEU A 65 -38.01 -0.16 -1.32
N MET A 66 -37.40 0.76 -0.58
CA MET A 66 -38.10 1.61 0.40
C MET A 66 -38.86 2.79 -0.25
N ILE A 67 -38.54 3.14 -1.50
CA ILE A 67 -38.99 4.41 -2.11
C ILE A 67 -39.78 4.16 -3.40
N VAL A 68 -39.31 3.24 -4.24
CA VAL A 68 -39.93 2.93 -5.52
C VAL A 68 -41.19 2.11 -5.30
N LYS A 69 -42.29 2.54 -5.94
CA LYS A 69 -43.60 1.92 -5.85
C LYS A 69 -43.91 1.15 -7.13
N GLY A 70 -44.57 0.00 -6.97
CA GLY A 70 -45.18 -0.71 -8.09
C GLY A 70 -44.24 -1.23 -9.18
N SER A 71 -42.94 -1.40 -8.88
CA SER A 71 -41.99 -1.96 -9.84
C SER A 71 -42.43 -3.34 -10.31
N THR A 72 -42.28 -3.63 -11.61
CA THR A 72 -42.59 -4.92 -12.22
C THR A 72 -41.35 -5.71 -12.63
N SER A 73 -40.17 -5.14 -12.41
CA SER A 73 -38.89 -5.79 -12.66
C SER A 73 -37.76 -5.10 -11.90
N TYR A 74 -36.58 -5.72 -11.87
CA TYR A 74 -35.35 -5.04 -11.40
C TYR A 74 -34.98 -3.84 -12.30
N VAL A 75 -35.34 -3.88 -13.59
CA VAL A 75 -35.11 -2.78 -14.53
C VAL A 75 -35.98 -1.57 -14.16
N ASP A 76 -37.22 -1.80 -13.73
CA ASP A 76 -38.10 -0.73 -13.28
C ASP A 76 -37.58 -0.05 -12.01
N ILE A 77 -37.03 -0.83 -11.08
CA ILE A 77 -36.43 -0.30 -9.84
C ILE A 77 -35.33 0.72 -10.17
N ARG A 78 -34.48 0.39 -11.14
CA ARG A 78 -33.37 1.26 -11.58
C ARG A 78 -33.77 2.29 -12.64
N THR A 79 -35.05 2.42 -12.97
CA THR A 79 -35.54 3.42 -13.92
C THR A 79 -35.97 4.68 -13.17
N TYR A 80 -35.47 5.85 -13.56
CA TYR A 80 -35.87 7.15 -12.99
C TYR A 80 -35.94 8.21 -14.08
N ASN A 81 -36.96 9.05 -14.06
CA ASN A 81 -37.22 10.08 -15.08
C ASN A 81 -37.15 9.58 -16.53
N GLY A 82 -37.62 8.36 -16.79
CA GLY A 82 -37.62 7.75 -18.13
C GLY A 82 -36.28 7.17 -18.58
N GLN A 83 -35.22 7.27 -17.77
CA GLN A 83 -33.90 6.70 -18.06
C GLN A 83 -33.65 5.46 -17.20
N VAL A 84 -33.12 4.41 -17.82
CA VAL A 84 -32.67 3.19 -17.15
C VAL A 84 -31.21 3.34 -16.77
N TYR A 85 -30.89 3.19 -15.49
CA TYR A 85 -29.53 3.31 -14.99
C TYR A 85 -28.80 1.96 -14.98
N GLY A 86 -27.47 1.99 -15.07
CA GLY A 86 -26.63 0.78 -15.15
C GLY A 86 -26.69 -0.04 -13.86
N THR A 87 -26.53 0.62 -12.72
CA THR A 87 -26.52 0.01 -11.38
C THR A 87 -27.64 0.55 -10.48
N PHE A 88 -27.91 -0.13 -9.36
CA PHE A 88 -28.84 0.39 -8.34
C PHE A 88 -28.26 1.63 -7.67
N ARG A 89 -26.93 1.71 -7.52
CA ARG A 89 -26.23 2.89 -7.02
C ARG A 89 -26.51 4.13 -7.88
N ASP A 90 -26.32 4.04 -9.19
CA ASP A 90 -26.54 5.17 -10.11
C ASP A 90 -28.00 5.66 -10.05
N ALA A 91 -28.93 4.71 -9.91
CA ALA A 91 -30.35 5.00 -9.76
C ALA A 91 -30.69 5.68 -8.42
N CYS A 92 -29.93 5.41 -7.35
CA CYS A 92 -30.00 6.13 -6.07
C CYS A 92 -29.41 7.54 -6.18
N GLU A 93 -28.26 7.67 -6.84
CA GLU A 93 -27.59 8.95 -7.07
C GLU A 93 -28.46 9.90 -7.89
N ALA A 94 -29.02 9.42 -9.00
CA ALA A 94 -29.94 10.21 -9.83
C ALA A 94 -31.20 10.67 -9.08
N ARG A 95 -31.63 9.90 -8.07
CA ARG A 95 -32.74 10.24 -7.18
C ARG A 95 -32.35 11.17 -6.02
N GLY A 96 -31.07 11.55 -5.90
CA GLY A 96 -30.57 12.37 -4.80
C GLY A 96 -30.61 11.65 -3.44
N LEU A 97 -30.56 10.32 -3.43
CA LEU A 97 -30.60 9.52 -2.20
C LEU A 97 -29.21 9.29 -1.58
N LEU A 98 -28.16 9.61 -2.32
CA LEU A 98 -26.78 9.57 -1.85
C LEU A 98 -26.34 10.99 -1.55
N GLU A 99 -25.63 11.19 -0.43
CA GLU A 99 -24.95 12.45 -0.16
C GLU A 99 -23.92 12.68 -1.29
N SER A 100 -23.97 13.86 -1.91
CA SER A 100 -23.06 14.15 -3.02
C SER A 100 -21.65 14.31 -2.46
N ASP A 101 -20.66 13.67 -3.07
CA ASP A 101 -19.24 13.82 -2.72
C ASP A 101 -18.70 15.25 -2.97
N ASN A 102 -19.54 16.22 -3.32
CA ASN A 102 -19.17 17.62 -3.51
C ASN A 102 -18.61 18.25 -2.24
N GLU A 103 -19.06 17.85 -1.05
CA GLU A 103 -18.53 18.37 0.21
C GLU A 103 -17.05 18.03 0.36
N TRP A 104 -16.66 16.80 0.01
CA TRP A 104 -15.27 16.36 0.05
C TRP A 104 -14.43 17.04 -1.02
N LYS A 105 -14.99 17.27 -2.21
CA LYS A 105 -14.32 18.03 -3.27
C LYS A 105 -14.04 19.47 -2.83
N LEU A 106 -15.05 20.18 -2.31
CA LEU A 106 -14.89 21.55 -1.81
C LEU A 106 -13.86 21.61 -0.68
N LEU A 107 -13.88 20.64 0.24
CA LEU A 107 -12.90 20.52 1.31
C LEU A 107 -11.47 20.38 0.77
N PHE A 108 -11.24 19.53 -0.24
CA PHE A 108 -9.91 19.37 -0.83
C PHE A 108 -9.49 20.58 -1.68
N ASP A 109 -10.42 21.16 -2.43
CA ASP A 109 -10.16 22.36 -3.23
C ASP A 109 -9.69 23.53 -2.34
N GLU A 110 -10.24 23.67 -1.14
CA GLU A 110 -9.79 24.65 -0.14
C GLU A 110 -8.48 24.23 0.54
N ALA A 111 -8.38 22.96 0.97
CA ALA A 111 -7.22 22.47 1.72
C ALA A 111 -5.91 22.54 0.90
N ILE A 112 -5.97 22.26 -0.40
CA ILE A 112 -4.77 22.24 -1.27
C ILE A 112 -4.08 23.61 -1.35
N ILE A 113 -4.82 24.70 -1.13
CA ILE A 113 -4.27 26.06 -1.16
C ILE A 113 -3.33 26.32 0.02
N SER A 114 -3.56 25.68 1.18
CA SER A 114 -2.91 26.04 2.45
C SER A 114 -2.20 24.89 3.17
N ALA A 115 -2.57 23.64 2.91
CA ALA A 115 -2.05 22.46 3.59
C ALA A 115 -0.85 21.86 2.85
N SER A 116 0.09 21.30 3.62
CA SER A 116 1.18 20.48 3.07
C SER A 116 0.66 19.13 2.57
N SER A 117 1.37 18.49 1.62
CA SER A 117 1.06 17.14 1.15
C SER A 117 0.93 16.11 2.28
N TYR A 118 1.76 16.21 3.33
CA TYR A 118 1.62 15.39 4.52
C TYR A 118 0.26 15.58 5.21
N GLN A 119 -0.15 16.83 5.44
CA GLN A 119 -1.45 17.15 6.04
C GLN A 119 -2.61 16.69 5.15
N LEU A 120 -2.51 16.89 3.84
CA LEU A 120 -3.53 16.44 2.89
C LEU A 120 -3.72 14.91 2.93
N ARG A 121 -2.64 14.12 3.07
CA ARG A 121 -2.76 12.67 3.29
C ARG A 121 -3.49 12.33 4.59
N GLN A 122 -3.24 13.06 5.67
CA GLN A 122 -3.96 12.86 6.95
C GLN A 122 -5.44 13.23 6.84
N VAL A 123 -5.76 14.33 6.17
CA VAL A 123 -7.14 14.74 5.90
C VAL A 123 -7.85 13.68 5.06
N PHE A 124 -7.21 13.17 4.00
CA PHE A 124 -7.74 12.11 3.16
C PHE A 124 -8.06 10.84 3.96
N VAL A 125 -7.12 10.37 4.77
CA VAL A 125 -7.34 9.21 5.64
C VAL A 125 -8.50 9.47 6.62
N THR A 126 -8.56 10.66 7.22
CA THR A 126 -9.64 11.06 8.14
C THR A 126 -11.01 11.06 7.45
N VAL A 127 -11.14 11.69 6.28
CA VAL A 127 -12.39 11.75 5.50
C VAL A 127 -12.84 10.35 5.11
N VAL A 128 -11.93 9.52 4.60
CA VAL A 128 -12.25 8.15 4.19
C VAL A 128 -12.64 7.25 5.38
N MET A 129 -12.11 7.49 6.57
CA MET A 129 -12.40 6.67 7.74
C MET A 129 -13.67 7.07 8.49
N PHE A 130 -13.98 8.37 8.56
CA PHE A 130 -15.02 8.88 9.45
C PHE A 130 -16.21 9.51 8.73
N CYS A 131 -16.12 9.70 7.42
CA CYS A 131 -17.17 10.34 6.65
C CYS A 131 -17.81 9.38 5.63
N PRO A 132 -19.10 9.56 5.29
CA PRO A 132 -19.80 8.77 4.28
C PRO A 132 -19.37 9.17 2.86
N VAL A 133 -18.15 8.81 2.47
CA VAL A 133 -17.64 9.04 1.11
C VAL A 133 -18.28 8.05 0.15
N GLY A 134 -19.00 8.54 -0.85
CA GLY A 134 -19.64 7.72 -1.87
C GLY A 134 -18.62 7.00 -2.74
N ASN A 135 -17.67 7.72 -3.34
CA ASN A 135 -16.64 7.18 -4.24
C ASN A 135 -15.23 7.59 -3.83
N VAL A 136 -14.64 6.82 -2.91
CA VAL A 136 -13.26 7.04 -2.43
C VAL A 136 -12.24 7.00 -3.57
N ARG A 137 -12.42 6.10 -4.54
CA ARG A 137 -11.50 5.95 -5.68
C ARG A 137 -11.48 7.21 -6.55
N ALA A 138 -12.66 7.73 -6.91
CA ALA A 138 -12.76 8.95 -7.70
C ALA A 138 -12.21 10.18 -6.97
N LEU A 139 -12.45 10.27 -5.65
CA LEU A 139 -11.88 11.33 -4.82
C LEU A 139 -10.35 11.26 -4.82
N PHE A 140 -9.79 10.07 -4.61
CA PHE A 140 -8.35 9.86 -4.69
C PHE A 140 -7.77 10.21 -6.07
N ASP A 141 -8.36 9.71 -7.15
CA ASP A 141 -7.89 9.96 -8.52
C ASP A 141 -7.87 11.45 -8.88
N THR A 142 -8.74 12.25 -8.25
CA THR A 142 -8.78 13.70 -8.44
C THR A 142 -7.61 14.41 -7.75
N TYR A 143 -7.24 13.98 -6.54
CA TYR A 143 -6.36 14.77 -5.67
C TYR A 143 -4.99 14.14 -5.36
N TRP A 144 -4.73 12.90 -5.78
CA TRP A 144 -3.53 12.17 -5.37
C TRP A 144 -2.21 12.89 -5.69
N LEU A 145 -2.13 13.64 -6.79
CA LEU A 145 -0.93 14.41 -7.14
C LEU A 145 -0.58 15.45 -6.07
N SER A 146 -1.58 16.13 -5.51
CA SER A 146 -1.38 17.10 -4.42
C SER A 146 -0.85 16.47 -3.13
N PHE A 147 -0.93 15.14 -3.01
CA PHE A 147 -0.42 14.39 -1.87
C PHE A 147 1.07 14.04 -1.99
N THR A 148 1.78 14.51 -3.04
CA THR A 148 3.11 13.98 -3.39
C THR A 148 4.25 15.00 -3.42
N ASP A 149 4.00 16.29 -3.18
CA ASP A 149 5.05 17.31 -3.34
C ASP A 149 6.25 17.06 -2.42
N ASP A 150 5.99 16.67 -1.17
CA ASP A 150 7.03 16.32 -0.20
C ASP A 150 7.79 15.06 -0.61
N ILE A 151 7.09 14.04 -1.12
CA ILE A 151 7.69 12.80 -1.63
C ILE A 151 8.63 13.12 -2.80
N GLY A 152 8.15 13.91 -3.77
CA GLY A 152 8.93 14.29 -4.94
C GLY A 152 10.16 15.11 -4.58
N ARG A 153 10.00 16.06 -3.65
CA ARG A 153 11.11 16.86 -3.12
C ARG A 153 12.14 15.97 -2.40
N GLN A 154 11.70 15.12 -1.49
CA GLN A 154 12.57 14.20 -0.75
C GLN A 154 13.35 13.29 -1.69
N LEU A 155 12.72 12.78 -2.75
CA LEU A 155 13.40 11.92 -3.73
C LEU A 155 14.49 12.68 -4.50
N ARG A 156 14.21 13.90 -4.96
CA ARG A 156 15.21 14.75 -5.64
C ARG A 156 16.38 15.11 -4.74
N ASP A 157 16.10 15.47 -3.49
CA ASP A 157 17.11 15.78 -2.48
C ASP A 157 17.97 14.53 -2.18
N THR A 158 17.33 13.36 -2.07
CA THR A 158 18.00 12.08 -1.82
C THR A 158 18.91 11.65 -2.97
N LEU A 159 18.51 11.91 -4.21
CA LEU A 159 19.30 11.63 -5.42
C LEU A 159 20.37 12.69 -5.71
N GLY A 160 20.32 13.84 -5.03
CA GLY A 160 21.20 14.98 -5.33
C GLY A 160 20.99 15.56 -6.72
N ASN A 161 19.82 15.34 -7.33
CA ASN A 161 19.48 15.80 -8.68
C ASN A 161 18.16 16.59 -8.65
N PRO A 162 18.22 17.93 -8.58
CA PRO A 162 17.03 18.78 -8.55
C PRO A 162 16.14 18.67 -9.79
N ASN A 163 16.72 18.29 -10.93
CA ASN A 163 16.03 18.20 -12.22
C ASN A 163 15.58 16.77 -12.55
N TYR A 164 15.66 15.84 -11.60
CA TYR A 164 15.18 14.48 -11.81
C TYR A 164 13.67 14.47 -12.05
N ASN A 165 13.27 13.98 -13.22
CA ASN A 165 11.87 13.79 -13.57
C ASN A 165 11.40 12.44 -13.01
N ILE A 166 10.54 12.49 -12.00
CA ILE A 166 10.07 11.32 -11.28
C ILE A 166 8.91 10.71 -12.07
N PRO A 167 9.00 9.45 -12.52
CA PRO A 167 7.89 8.77 -13.17
C PRO A 167 6.64 8.74 -12.28
N GLN A 168 5.47 9.02 -12.84
CA GLN A 168 4.21 9.05 -12.06
C GLN A 168 3.92 7.70 -11.38
N GLU A 169 4.29 6.58 -12.01
CA GLU A 169 4.14 5.23 -11.41
C GLU A 169 4.99 5.07 -10.15
N GLN A 170 6.21 5.60 -10.14
CA GLN A 170 7.08 5.58 -8.97
C GLN A 170 6.53 6.49 -7.87
N LEU A 171 6.04 7.68 -8.24
CA LEU A 171 5.45 8.64 -7.30
C LEU A 171 4.17 8.08 -6.65
N MET A 172 3.30 7.46 -7.45
CA MET A 172 2.13 6.73 -6.98
C MET A 172 2.53 5.60 -6.03
N SER A 173 3.59 4.86 -6.37
CA SER A 173 4.08 3.75 -5.55
C SER A 173 4.51 4.19 -4.15
N LEU A 174 5.24 5.30 -4.08
CA LEU A 174 5.67 5.91 -2.82
C LEU A 174 4.50 6.51 -2.04
N LEU A 175 3.54 7.14 -2.72
CA LEU A 175 2.34 7.69 -2.10
C LEU A 175 1.51 6.62 -1.40
N ILE A 176 1.22 5.51 -2.09
CA ILE A 176 0.43 4.42 -1.51
C ILE A 176 1.13 3.82 -0.29
N ARG A 177 2.47 3.75 -0.27
CA ARG A 177 3.22 3.32 0.92
C ARG A 177 3.02 4.27 2.10
N LYS A 178 3.11 5.58 1.89
CA LYS A 178 2.82 6.57 2.95
C LYS A 178 1.36 6.51 3.43
N LEU A 179 0.42 6.20 2.54
CA LEU A 179 -0.97 6.00 2.90
C LEU A 179 -1.18 4.69 3.68
N LEU A 180 -0.52 3.59 3.28
CA LEU A 180 -0.53 2.32 4.00
C LEU A 180 -0.16 2.53 5.48
N ASP A 181 0.92 3.27 5.74
CA ASP A 181 1.35 3.59 7.11
C ASP A 181 0.29 4.43 7.85
N ALA A 182 -0.29 5.44 7.18
CA ALA A 182 -1.30 6.31 7.78
C ALA A 182 -2.61 5.56 8.13
N PHE A 183 -3.06 4.65 7.26
CA PHE A 183 -4.21 3.77 7.52
C PHE A 183 -3.90 2.77 8.64
N ALA A 184 -2.70 2.17 8.63
CA ALA A 184 -2.26 1.23 9.67
C ALA A 184 -2.20 1.89 11.05
N ASN A 185 -1.66 3.11 11.15
CA ASN A 185 -1.65 3.91 12.38
C ASN A 185 -3.05 4.22 12.91
N SER A 186 -4.06 4.19 12.03
CA SER A 186 -5.47 4.41 12.37
C SER A 186 -6.26 3.10 12.56
N GLY A 187 -5.58 1.95 12.54
CA GLY A 187 -6.16 0.62 12.77
C GLY A 187 -7.02 0.09 11.61
N ARG A 188 -6.84 0.60 10.39
CA ARG A 188 -7.60 0.20 9.19
C ARG A 188 -6.67 -0.35 8.11
N ASN A 189 -7.24 -1.15 7.20
CA ASN A 189 -6.53 -1.67 6.04
C ASN A 189 -6.88 -0.81 4.81
N ILE A 190 -5.86 -0.31 4.10
CA ILE A 190 -6.07 0.51 2.89
C ILE A 190 -6.86 -0.24 1.79
N ASN A 191 -6.75 -1.57 1.76
CA ASN A 191 -7.38 -2.41 0.74
C ASN A 191 -8.91 -2.41 0.84
N ASP A 192 -9.47 -1.97 1.97
CA ASP A 192 -10.93 -1.91 2.18
C ASP A 192 -11.59 -0.76 1.39
N TYR A 193 -10.79 0.15 0.82
CA TYR A 193 -11.26 1.41 0.23
C TYR A 193 -11.12 1.50 -1.29
N GLY A 194 -10.75 0.39 -1.96
CA GLY A 194 -10.70 0.32 -3.42
C GLY A 194 -9.62 1.22 -4.07
N LEU A 195 -8.55 1.53 -3.34
CA LEU A 195 -7.40 2.29 -3.83
C LEU A 195 -6.45 1.43 -4.69
N PRO A 196 -5.54 2.02 -5.49
CA PRO A 196 -4.58 1.28 -6.28
C PRO A 196 -3.76 0.35 -5.41
N ASN A 197 -3.79 -0.94 -5.73
CA ASN A 197 -2.93 -1.92 -5.10
C ASN A 197 -1.63 -1.96 -5.92
N ILE A 198 -0.52 -1.62 -5.30
CA ILE A 198 0.78 -1.86 -5.93
C ILE A 198 1.18 -3.27 -5.54
N ASP A 199 1.36 -4.10 -6.56
CA ASP A 199 2.02 -5.37 -6.38
C ASP A 199 3.38 -5.10 -5.72
N VAL A 200 3.55 -5.59 -4.50
CA VAL A 200 4.72 -5.37 -3.62
C VAL A 200 6.02 -5.86 -4.31
N GLN A 201 5.90 -6.50 -5.47
CA GLN A 201 6.98 -6.96 -6.33
C GLN A 201 7.75 -5.88 -7.09
N CYS A 202 7.34 -4.61 -7.09
CA CYS A 202 8.27 -3.50 -7.37
C CYS A 202 9.19 -3.27 -6.15
N ALA A 203 10.00 -4.29 -5.87
CA ALA A 203 11.09 -4.25 -4.92
C ALA A 203 12.17 -3.26 -5.42
N PHE A 204 12.97 -2.76 -4.47
CA PHE A 204 14.14 -1.87 -4.65
C PHE A 204 13.88 -0.38 -4.72
N VAL A 205 13.20 0.16 -3.70
CA VAL A 205 13.79 1.27 -2.93
C VAL A 205 13.32 1.07 -1.49
N ASP A 206 14.12 0.38 -0.69
CA ASP A 206 14.02 0.53 0.76
C ASP A 206 14.10 2.04 1.05
N GLU A 207 13.30 2.60 1.96
CA GLU A 207 13.37 4.05 2.25
C GLU A 207 14.81 4.47 2.62
N ASN A 208 15.55 3.49 3.15
CA ASN A 208 16.95 3.59 3.47
C ASN A 208 17.85 3.50 2.23
N ARG A 209 18.19 4.66 1.66
CA ARG A 209 19.20 4.78 0.59
C ARG A 209 20.50 4.05 0.91
N LEU A 210 20.94 4.01 2.18
CA LEU A 210 22.22 3.39 2.52
C LEU A 210 22.18 1.87 2.35
N ILE A 211 21.03 1.22 2.55
CA ILE A 211 20.83 -0.20 2.26
C ILE A 211 20.86 -0.42 0.74
N ASN A 212 20.12 0.40 -0.03
CA ASN A 212 20.10 0.33 -1.49
C ASN A 212 21.49 0.54 -2.09
N ASP A 213 22.28 1.48 -1.55
CA ASP A 213 23.65 1.74 -1.98
C ASP A 213 24.57 0.51 -1.78
N GLU A 214 24.29 -0.35 -0.79
CA GLU A 214 25.06 -1.58 -0.55
C GLU A 214 24.64 -2.75 -1.43
N ILE A 215 23.37 -2.82 -1.83
CA ILE A 215 22.85 -3.84 -2.74
C ILE A 215 23.40 -3.60 -4.15
N ASP A 216 23.78 -4.67 -4.84
CA ASP A 216 24.25 -4.59 -6.23
C ASP A 216 23.12 -4.87 -7.22
N PRO A 217 22.96 -4.06 -8.29
CA PRO A 217 21.82 -4.15 -9.21
C PRO A 217 21.87 -5.36 -10.15
N GLU A 218 23.04 -5.98 -10.32
CA GLU A 218 23.27 -7.11 -11.22
C GLU A 218 23.85 -8.34 -10.49
N PRO A 219 23.06 -9.02 -9.64
CA PRO A 219 23.55 -10.15 -8.82
C PRO A 219 24.13 -11.30 -9.65
N LEU A 220 23.57 -11.57 -10.84
CA LEU A 220 24.02 -12.64 -11.72
C LEU A 220 25.44 -12.41 -12.26
N MET A 221 25.72 -11.18 -12.73
CA MET A 221 27.06 -10.80 -13.19
C MET A 221 28.07 -10.89 -12.06
N LEU A 222 27.68 -10.44 -10.87
CA LEU A 222 28.52 -10.48 -9.69
C LEU A 222 28.79 -11.92 -9.23
N SER A 223 27.82 -12.83 -9.37
CA SER A 223 27.99 -14.26 -9.06
C SER A 223 29.01 -14.91 -9.99
N MET A 224 28.91 -14.66 -11.30
CA MET A 224 29.89 -15.19 -12.26
C MET A 224 31.31 -14.66 -11.97
N HIS A 225 31.42 -13.39 -11.58
CA HIS A 225 32.68 -12.81 -11.17
C HIS A 225 33.22 -13.42 -9.88
N ALA A 226 32.36 -13.64 -8.87
CA ALA A 226 32.72 -14.30 -7.62
C ALA A 226 33.27 -15.71 -7.87
N ASP A 227 32.58 -16.50 -8.71
CA ASP A 227 33.01 -17.87 -9.03
C ASP A 227 34.39 -17.88 -9.70
N SER A 228 34.65 -16.93 -10.61
CA SER A 228 35.97 -16.74 -11.22
C SER A 228 37.05 -16.40 -10.19
N LEU A 229 36.77 -15.53 -9.22
CA LEU A 229 37.72 -15.15 -8.16
C LEU A 229 38.01 -16.31 -7.21
N VAL A 230 37.00 -17.14 -6.88
CA VAL A 230 37.16 -18.29 -5.99
C VAL A 230 38.11 -19.32 -6.59
N THR A 231 38.04 -19.57 -7.90
CA THR A 231 38.96 -20.51 -8.58
C THR A 231 40.43 -20.09 -8.55
N GLN A 232 40.72 -18.81 -8.28
CA GLN A 232 42.07 -18.26 -8.23
C GLN A 232 42.68 -18.22 -6.80
N LEU A 233 41.93 -18.66 -5.79
CA LEU A 233 42.43 -18.70 -4.41
C LEU A 233 43.49 -19.80 -4.26
N ASN A 234 44.53 -19.51 -3.48
CA ASN A 234 45.46 -20.56 -3.03
C ASN A 234 44.88 -21.37 -1.87
N ALA A 235 45.53 -22.47 -1.48
CA ALA A 235 45.01 -23.39 -0.46
C ALA A 235 44.71 -22.74 0.91
N ASP A 236 45.58 -21.83 1.37
CA ASP A 236 45.39 -21.13 2.65
C ASP A 236 44.22 -20.14 2.56
N GLN A 237 44.15 -19.38 1.47
CA GLN A 237 43.06 -18.45 1.19
C GLN A 237 41.72 -19.17 1.05
N GLN A 238 41.69 -20.32 0.37
CA GLN A 238 40.51 -21.17 0.23
C GLN A 238 40.00 -21.63 1.59
N THR A 239 40.90 -22.07 2.46
CA THR A 239 40.55 -22.49 3.83
C THR A 239 39.91 -21.35 4.62
N VAL A 240 40.46 -20.13 4.53
CA VAL A 240 39.89 -18.94 5.18
C VAL A 240 38.54 -18.57 4.57
N TYR A 241 38.43 -18.60 3.24
CA TYR A 241 37.20 -18.31 2.51
C TYR A 241 36.07 -19.25 2.94
N ASP A 242 36.29 -20.56 2.89
CA ASP A 242 35.29 -21.57 3.23
C ASP A 242 34.84 -21.44 4.68
N THR A 243 35.78 -21.14 5.59
CA THR A 243 35.48 -20.95 7.01
C THR A 243 34.58 -19.73 7.24
N ILE A 244 34.91 -18.58 6.64
CA ILE A 244 34.16 -17.33 6.83
C ILE A 244 32.80 -17.41 6.13
N VAL A 245 32.76 -17.84 4.87
CA VAL A 245 31.53 -17.92 4.07
C VAL A 245 30.60 -18.97 4.65
N GLY A 246 31.11 -20.14 5.04
CA GLY A 246 30.32 -21.16 5.74
C GLY A 246 29.72 -20.67 7.06
N ARG A 247 30.44 -19.81 7.79
CA ARG A 247 29.91 -19.19 9.01
C ARG A 247 28.77 -18.21 8.72
N VAL A 248 28.88 -17.43 7.64
CA VAL A 248 27.80 -16.53 7.18
C VAL A 248 26.57 -17.31 6.70
N TYR A 249 26.75 -18.46 6.04
CA TYR A 249 25.64 -19.31 5.60
C TYR A 249 24.93 -20.04 6.74
N SER A 250 25.64 -20.33 7.82
CA SER A 250 25.03 -20.87 9.05
C SER A 250 24.39 -19.80 9.94
N SER A 251 24.30 -18.54 9.47
CA SER A 251 23.71 -17.40 10.19
C SER A 251 24.19 -17.28 11.64
N SER A 252 25.45 -17.65 11.88
CA SER A 252 26.03 -17.72 13.22
C SER A 252 27.08 -16.62 13.39
N PRO A 253 27.16 -15.96 14.57
CA PRO A 253 28.16 -14.93 14.79
C PRO A 253 29.57 -15.52 14.73
N GLY A 254 30.52 -14.74 14.21
CA GLY A 254 31.93 -15.12 14.11
C GLY A 254 32.83 -13.91 14.16
N PHE A 255 34.00 -14.07 14.77
CA PHE A 255 35.06 -13.07 14.82
C PHE A 255 36.35 -13.72 14.35
N PHE A 256 36.96 -13.16 13.31
CA PHE A 256 38.13 -13.75 12.65
C PHE A 256 39.22 -12.70 12.49
N PHE A 257 40.46 -13.11 12.74
CA PHE A 257 41.65 -12.29 12.49
C PHE A 257 42.53 -12.99 11.46
N VAL A 258 42.63 -12.40 10.26
CA VAL A 258 43.42 -12.95 9.16
C VAL A 258 44.70 -12.13 9.02
N CYS A 259 45.85 -12.77 9.28
CA CYS A 259 47.16 -12.15 9.19
C CYS A 259 48.01 -12.80 8.10
N GLY A 260 48.86 -12.00 7.45
CA GLY A 260 49.80 -12.48 6.44
C GLY A 260 50.79 -11.39 6.05
N HIS A 261 51.97 -11.79 5.61
CA HIS A 261 53.03 -10.87 5.17
C HIS A 261 52.62 -10.02 3.96
N GLY A 262 53.41 -9.01 3.61
CA GLY A 262 53.20 -8.24 2.38
C GLY A 262 53.18 -9.17 1.16
N GLY A 263 52.27 -8.92 0.21
CA GLY A 263 52.18 -9.72 -1.03
C GLY A 263 51.39 -11.03 -0.94
N THR A 264 50.86 -11.43 0.22
CA THR A 264 50.10 -12.70 0.37
C THR A 264 48.65 -12.66 -0.15
N GLY A 265 48.25 -11.60 -0.88
CA GLY A 265 46.92 -11.51 -1.48
C GLY A 265 45.75 -11.31 -0.49
N LYS A 266 45.97 -10.77 0.71
CA LYS A 266 44.88 -10.52 1.70
C LYS A 266 43.74 -9.69 1.11
N THR A 267 44.06 -8.63 0.38
CA THR A 267 43.07 -7.78 -0.29
C THR A 267 42.29 -8.57 -1.33
N PHE A 268 42.95 -9.44 -2.08
CA PHE A 268 42.29 -10.32 -3.05
C PHE A 268 41.28 -11.23 -2.35
N LEU A 269 41.69 -11.91 -1.27
CA LEU A 269 40.81 -12.75 -0.45
C LEU A 269 39.58 -11.97 0.07
N TRP A 270 39.77 -10.77 0.63
CA TRP A 270 38.65 -9.95 1.10
C TRP A 270 37.70 -9.56 -0.02
N ASN A 271 38.23 -9.18 -1.18
CA ASN A 271 37.42 -8.85 -2.36
C ASN A 271 36.63 -10.06 -2.86
N THR A 272 37.21 -11.26 -2.85
CA THR A 272 36.51 -12.50 -3.20
C THR A 272 35.35 -12.79 -2.26
N ILE A 273 35.55 -12.67 -0.93
CA ILE A 273 34.49 -12.85 0.06
C ILE A 273 33.38 -11.81 -0.13
N ILE A 274 33.73 -10.52 -0.23
CA ILE A 274 32.75 -9.44 -0.41
C ILE A 274 31.93 -9.65 -1.69
N THR A 275 32.59 -9.99 -2.79
CA THR A 275 31.93 -10.20 -4.10
C THR A 275 30.94 -11.36 -4.02
N ARG A 276 31.32 -12.49 -3.41
CA ARG A 276 30.42 -13.65 -3.24
C ARG A 276 29.18 -13.31 -2.40
N LEU A 277 29.37 -12.66 -1.25
CA LEU A 277 28.24 -12.37 -0.36
C LEU A 277 27.29 -11.35 -0.99
N ARG A 278 27.83 -10.36 -1.72
CA ARG A 278 27.01 -9.36 -2.43
C ARG A 278 26.31 -9.93 -3.66
N SER A 279 26.88 -10.92 -4.35
CA SER A 279 26.16 -11.58 -5.47
C SER A 279 24.89 -12.28 -5.00
N GLU A 280 24.84 -12.66 -3.72
CA GLU A 280 23.67 -13.21 -3.05
C GLU A 280 22.83 -12.14 -2.34
N GLN A 281 23.01 -10.87 -2.70
CA GLN A 281 22.26 -9.72 -2.17
C GLN A 281 22.41 -9.53 -0.65
N LYS A 282 23.50 -10.01 -0.05
CA LYS A 282 23.81 -9.73 1.37
C LYS A 282 24.50 -8.38 1.54
N ILE A 283 24.14 -7.67 2.61
CA ILE A 283 24.78 -6.41 2.99
C ILE A 283 26.16 -6.71 3.59
N VAL A 284 27.21 -6.08 3.04
CA VAL A 284 28.59 -6.25 3.52
C VAL A 284 29.24 -4.88 3.70
N LEU A 285 29.52 -4.50 4.96
CA LEU A 285 30.12 -3.21 5.31
C LEU A 285 31.64 -3.30 5.31
N ALA A 286 32.26 -3.13 4.14
CA ALA A 286 33.72 -3.11 4.00
C ALA A 286 34.32 -1.81 4.56
N VAL A 287 35.25 -1.92 5.51
CA VAL A 287 35.92 -0.77 6.13
C VAL A 287 37.43 -0.95 6.20
N ALA A 288 38.15 0.18 6.13
CA ALA A 288 39.59 0.25 6.35
C ALA A 288 39.96 1.38 7.34
N SER A 289 41.19 1.35 7.86
CA SER A 289 41.71 2.39 8.75
C SER A 289 42.02 3.70 8.03
N SER A 290 42.44 3.64 6.76
CA SER A 290 42.78 4.82 5.94
C SER A 290 41.92 4.91 4.68
N GLY A 291 41.77 6.14 4.15
CA GLY A 291 41.03 6.37 2.90
C GLY A 291 41.61 5.61 1.72
N VAL A 292 42.95 5.63 1.56
CA VAL A 292 43.64 4.92 0.48
C VAL A 292 43.42 3.40 0.56
N ALA A 293 43.47 2.82 1.75
CA ALA A 293 43.21 1.39 1.92
C ALA A 293 41.75 1.02 1.61
N SER A 294 40.80 1.91 1.91
CA SER A 294 39.38 1.64 1.62
C SER A 294 39.06 1.56 0.12
N LEU A 295 39.83 2.25 -0.73
CA LEU A 295 39.67 2.19 -2.19
C LEU A 295 39.97 0.81 -2.78
N LEU A 296 40.69 -0.04 -2.04
CA LEU A 296 41.02 -1.39 -2.46
C LEU A 296 39.88 -2.40 -2.23
N LEU A 297 38.82 -1.98 -1.53
CA LEU A 297 37.66 -2.80 -1.20
C LEU A 297 36.41 -2.28 -1.94
N PRO A 298 35.56 -3.16 -2.51
CA PRO A 298 34.30 -2.77 -3.14
C PRO A 298 33.41 -1.96 -2.18
N LYS A 299 32.98 -0.77 -2.62
CA LYS A 299 32.22 0.21 -1.81
C LYS A 299 32.87 0.49 -0.43
N GLY A 300 34.20 0.36 -0.34
CA GLY A 300 34.94 0.53 0.90
C GLY A 300 34.87 1.97 1.43
N ARG A 301 34.81 2.09 2.76
CA ARG A 301 34.89 3.39 3.47
C ARG A 301 35.88 3.31 4.62
N THR A 302 36.29 4.47 5.16
CA THR A 302 37.03 4.46 6.43
C THR A 302 36.10 4.07 7.58
N ALA A 303 36.64 3.38 8.60
CA ALA A 303 35.87 3.02 9.80
C ALA A 303 35.24 4.25 10.48
N HIS A 304 36.01 5.36 10.56
CA HIS A 304 35.52 6.65 11.06
C HIS A 304 34.29 7.16 10.30
N SER A 305 34.32 7.08 8.96
CA SER A 305 33.21 7.56 8.13
C SER A 305 31.98 6.63 8.19
N ARG A 306 32.20 5.31 8.15
CA ARG A 306 31.12 4.31 8.15
C ARG A 306 30.37 4.28 9.48
N PHE A 307 31.09 4.29 10.60
CA PHE A 307 30.50 4.11 11.93
C PHE A 307 30.42 5.41 12.74
N LYS A 308 30.74 6.56 12.15
CA LYS A 308 30.74 7.87 12.82
C LYS A 308 31.56 7.87 14.12
N ILE A 309 32.74 7.26 14.06
CA ILE A 309 33.69 7.21 15.17
C ILE A 309 34.29 8.61 15.34
N PRO A 310 34.24 9.23 16.54
CA PRO A 310 34.88 10.52 16.79
C PRO A 310 36.40 10.41 16.68
N PHE A 311 37.05 11.47 16.21
CA PHE A 311 38.53 11.53 16.14
C PHE A 311 39.17 11.64 17.52
N ASP A 312 38.57 12.44 18.40
CA ASP A 312 38.99 12.58 19.80
C ASP A 312 38.18 11.61 20.66
N VAL A 313 38.83 10.52 21.08
CA VAL A 313 38.23 9.45 21.87
C VAL A 313 38.61 9.60 23.34
N ASN A 314 37.62 9.56 24.22
CA ASN A 314 37.77 9.44 25.67
C ASN A 314 36.87 8.31 26.19
N ASP A 315 36.91 8.04 27.50
CA ASP A 315 36.16 6.93 28.13
C ASP A 315 34.63 7.04 27.97
N ALA A 316 34.11 8.24 27.64
CA ALA A 316 32.69 8.49 27.42
C ALA A 316 32.32 8.61 25.92
N SER A 317 33.29 8.46 25.00
CA SER A 317 33.04 8.59 23.57
C SER A 317 32.20 7.44 23.03
N THR A 318 31.13 7.78 22.32
CA THR A 318 30.28 6.83 21.60
C THR A 318 30.24 7.15 20.11
N CYS A 319 30.00 6.15 19.27
CA CYS A 319 29.72 6.36 17.85
C CYS A 319 28.45 7.21 17.69
N ASN A 320 28.49 8.24 16.83
CA ASN A 320 27.36 9.14 16.62
C ASN A 320 26.33 8.53 15.65
N VAL A 321 25.70 7.43 16.07
CA VAL A 321 24.66 6.70 15.32
C VAL A 321 23.36 6.74 16.14
N ASN A 322 22.46 7.65 15.77
CA ASN A 322 21.20 7.85 16.50
C ASN A 322 20.13 6.84 16.06
N ARG A 323 19.30 6.39 17.01
CA ARG A 323 18.14 5.52 16.72
C ARG A 323 17.18 6.20 15.75
N GLY A 324 16.59 5.43 14.84
CA GLY A 324 15.66 5.93 13.83
C GLY A 324 16.33 6.69 12.67
N THR A 325 17.66 6.62 12.55
CA THR A 325 18.37 7.10 11.35
C THR A 325 18.60 5.96 10.37
N MET A 326 18.69 6.27 9.07
CA MET A 326 19.05 5.30 8.03
C MET A 326 20.35 4.54 8.35
N LEU A 327 21.32 5.20 8.99
CA LEU A 327 22.57 4.54 9.37
C LEU A 327 22.38 3.51 10.49
N ALA A 328 21.46 3.76 11.42
CA ALA A 328 21.15 2.82 12.49
C ALA A 328 20.40 1.58 12.00
N GLU A 329 19.60 1.71 10.93
CA GLU A 329 18.92 0.58 10.29
C GLU A 329 19.86 -0.25 9.41
N LEU A 330 20.93 0.35 8.88
CA LEU A 330 21.94 -0.34 8.07
C LEU A 330 22.83 -1.28 8.91
N ILE A 331 23.06 -0.96 10.19
CA ILE A 331 24.06 -1.60 11.07
C ILE A 331 23.38 -2.60 12.00
#